data_AF-A0A2D4M701-F1
#
_entry.id   AF-A0A2D4M701-F1
#
_cell.length_a   1.000
_cell.length_b   1.000
_cell.length_c   1.000
_cell.angle_alpha   90.00
_cell.angle_beta   90.00
_cell.angle_gamma   90.00
#
_symmetry.space_group_name_H-M   'P 1'
#
loop_
_entity.id
_entity.type
_entity.pdbx_description
1 polymer ?
#
loop_
_entity_poly.entity_id
_entity_poly.type
_entity_poly.pdbx_seq_one_letter_code
_entity_poly.pdbx_strand_id
1 'polypeptide(L)'
;MNSNVSSPVNLGNPEEHSILEFAQLIKKLVGSGSEIQFLSEAQDDPQKRKPDIKKAKLLLGWEPVVPLEEGLNKAIHYFRKELEYQANNQYIPKPKPARIKKGRSRHN
;
A
#
# COMPACT_ATOMS: atom_id res chain seq x y z
N MET A 1 13.08 21.49 -18.21
CA MET A 1 13.56 21.04 -16.88
C MET A 1 13.90 22.30 -16.10
N ASN A 2 13.03 22.76 -15.19
CA ASN A 2 13.18 24.07 -14.51
C ASN A 2 13.44 23.91 -13.00
N SER A 3 14.04 22.78 -12.59
CA SER A 3 14.39 22.51 -11.20
C SER A 3 15.83 22.96 -10.94
N ASN A 4 16.04 23.67 -9.84
CA ASN A 4 17.37 23.97 -9.27
C ASN A 4 17.98 22.76 -8.52
N VAL A 5 17.26 21.64 -8.42
CA VAL A 5 17.72 20.39 -7.80
C VAL A 5 17.88 19.32 -8.89
N SER A 6 19.12 18.88 -9.11
CA SER A 6 19.49 17.86 -10.11
C SER A 6 19.80 16.48 -9.51
N SER A 7 19.96 16.39 -8.18
CA SER A 7 20.28 15.15 -7.47
C SER A 7 19.03 14.49 -6.88
N PRO A 8 18.98 13.16 -6.71
CA PRO A 8 17.78 12.45 -6.26
C PRO A 8 17.18 12.98 -4.95
N VAL A 9 15.86 13.05 -4.87
CA VAL A 9 15.12 13.52 -3.68
C VAL A 9 14.07 12.47 -3.32
N ASN A 10 14.09 11.99 -2.08
CA ASN A 10 13.08 11.06 -1.59
C ASN A 10 11.75 11.81 -1.39
N LEU A 11 10.67 11.26 -1.93
CA LEU A 11 9.30 11.73 -1.72
C LEU A 11 8.50 10.59 -1.11
N GLY A 12 8.01 10.77 0.11
CA GLY A 12 7.23 9.77 0.82
C GLY A 12 6.80 10.27 2.19
N ASN A 13 6.00 9.47 2.88
CA ASN A 13 5.63 9.73 4.26
C ASN A 13 6.62 9.02 5.21
N PRO A 14 7.29 9.73 6.13
CA PRO A 14 8.23 9.13 7.08
C PRO A 14 7.53 8.38 8.23
N GLU A 15 6.21 8.46 8.33
CA GLU A 15 5.41 7.66 9.26
C GLU A 15 5.50 6.18 8.88
N GLU A 16 6.01 5.36 9.79
CA GLU A 16 6.29 3.94 9.58
C GLU A 16 5.28 3.08 10.35
N HIS A 17 4.78 2.04 9.70
CA HIS A 17 3.83 1.07 10.24
C HIS A 17 4.18 -0.33 9.74
N SER A 18 3.92 -1.34 10.54
CA SER A 18 3.98 -2.73 10.13
C SER A 18 2.79 -3.12 9.24
N ILE A 19 2.93 -4.21 8.48
CA ILE A 19 1.83 -4.77 7.67
C ILE A 19 0.65 -5.20 8.55
N LEU A 20 0.91 -5.69 9.76
CA LEU A 20 -0.14 -6.10 10.70
C LEU A 20 -0.95 -4.90 11.20
N GLU A 21 -0.28 -3.79 11.55
CA GLU A 21 -0.95 -2.55 11.95
C GLU A 21 -1.82 -1.98 10.82
N PHE A 22 -1.32 -1.98 9.58
CA PHE A 22 -2.12 -1.61 8.42
C PHE A 22 -3.35 -2.50 8.24
N ALA A 23 -3.20 -3.83 8.35
CA ALA A 23 -4.32 -4.75 8.21
C ALA A 23 -5.40 -4.52 9.28
N GLN A 24 -4.99 -4.30 10.53
CA GLN A 24 -5.89 -3.99 11.64
C GLN A 24 -6.58 -2.64 11.46
N LEU A 25 -5.84 -1.60 11.05
CA LEU A 25 -6.37 -0.27 10.80
C LEU A 25 -7.41 -0.28 9.68
N ILE A 26 -7.11 -0.92 8.55
CA ILE A 26 -8.05 -1.04 7.42
C ILE A 26 -9.30 -1.81 7.85
N LYS A 27 -9.15 -2.94 8.57
CA LYS A 27 -10.28 -3.70 9.09
C LYS A 27 -11.18 -2.84 9.97
N LYS A 28 -10.60 -2.02 10.85
CA LYS A 28 -11.31 -1.08 11.71
C LYS A 28 -12.03 0.01 10.90
N LEU A 29 -11.33 0.70 9.99
CA LEU A 29 -11.89 1.81 9.20
C LEU A 29 -13.03 1.37 8.29
N VAL A 30 -12.95 0.16 7.73
CA VAL A 30 -14.02 -0.42 6.89
C VAL A 30 -15.19 -0.94 7.74
N GLY A 31 -14.96 -1.25 9.03
CA GLY A 31 -15.94 -1.95 9.87
C GLY A 31 -16.13 -3.41 9.45
N SER A 32 -15.06 -4.06 8.97
CA SER A 32 -15.12 -5.41 8.41
C SER A 32 -14.99 -6.52 9.47
N GLY A 33 -15.76 -7.60 9.29
CA GLY A 33 -15.64 -8.84 10.05
C GLY A 33 -14.56 -9.80 9.55
N SER A 34 -13.81 -9.46 8.49
CA SER A 34 -12.82 -10.36 7.87
C SER A 34 -11.75 -10.87 8.84
N GLU A 35 -11.36 -12.13 8.71
CA GLU A 35 -10.23 -12.72 9.43
C GLU A 35 -8.88 -12.25 8.81
N ILE A 36 -7.88 -12.01 9.67
CA ILE A 36 -6.50 -11.75 9.21
C ILE A 36 -5.78 -13.10 9.15
N GLN A 37 -5.33 -13.49 7.96
CA GLN A 37 -4.61 -14.74 7.74
C GLN A 37 -3.13 -14.47 7.43
N PHE A 38 -2.24 -15.29 7.99
CA PHE A 38 -0.80 -15.21 7.78
C PHE A 38 -0.40 -16.22 6.71
N LEU A 39 0.17 -15.74 5.61
CA LEU A 39 0.65 -16.55 4.50
C LEU A 39 2.18 -16.55 4.46
N SER A 40 2.77 -17.47 3.68
CA SER A 40 4.22 -17.52 3.49
C SER A 40 4.76 -16.21 2.93
N GLU A 41 5.95 -15.83 3.39
CA GLU A 41 6.62 -14.60 2.99
C GLU A 41 6.85 -14.50 1.49
N ALA A 42 6.79 -13.27 0.98
CA ALA A 42 7.22 -13.00 -0.38
C ALA A 42 8.76 -13.05 -0.45
N GLN A 43 9.26 -13.87 -1.38
CA GLN A 43 10.68 -13.94 -1.67
C GLN A 43 11.19 -12.54 -2.08
N ASP A 44 12.27 -12.09 -1.43
CA ASP A 44 12.94 -10.80 -1.66
C ASP A 44 12.17 -9.54 -1.22
N ASP A 45 11.15 -9.66 -0.34
CA ASP A 45 10.43 -8.48 0.17
C ASP A 45 11.26 -7.71 1.22
N PRO A 46 11.48 -6.39 1.03
CA PRO A 46 12.17 -5.57 2.02
C PRO A 46 11.40 -5.52 3.35
N GLN A 47 12.06 -5.94 4.43
CA GLN A 47 11.44 -6.05 5.76
C GLN A 47 11.07 -4.70 6.42
N LYS A 48 11.64 -3.60 5.95
CA LYS A 48 11.38 -2.25 6.49
C LYS A 48 11.55 -1.18 5.43
N ARG A 49 10.78 -0.09 5.54
CA ARG A 49 10.87 1.05 4.64
C ARG A 49 10.42 2.33 5.34
N LYS A 50 11.35 3.27 5.51
CA LYS A 50 11.10 4.60 6.07
C LYS A 50 11.92 5.64 5.31
N PRO A 51 11.31 6.52 4.50
CA PRO A 51 12.05 7.51 3.72
C PRO A 51 12.59 8.64 4.61
N ASP A 52 13.88 8.99 4.45
CA ASP A 52 14.39 10.29 4.93
C ASP A 52 14.04 11.37 3.91
N ILE A 53 13.18 12.30 4.32
CA ILE A 53 12.67 13.41 3.49
C ILE A 53 13.32 14.77 3.81
N LYS A 54 14.42 14.81 4.57
CA LYS A 54 15.13 16.05 4.92
C LYS A 54 15.44 16.91 3.69
N LYS A 55 15.85 16.27 2.59
CA LYS A 55 16.17 16.97 1.34
C LYS A 55 14.93 17.59 0.68
N ALA A 56 13.78 16.93 0.72
CA ALA A 56 12.54 17.45 0.16
C ALA A 56 12.05 18.67 0.96
N LYS A 57 12.13 18.61 2.30
CA LYS A 57 11.80 19.75 3.17
C LYS A 57 12.69 20.96 2.90
N LEU A 58 14.02 20.75 2.86
CA LEU A 58 14.98 21.85 2.74
C LEU A 58 15.05 22.46 1.34
N LEU A 59 15.03 21.63 0.28
CA LEU A 59 15.26 22.11 -1.08
C LEU A 59 13.97 22.45 -1.83
N LEU A 60 12.86 21.79 -1.48
CA LEU A 60 11.58 21.94 -2.19
C LEU A 60 10.49 22.60 -1.33
N GLY A 61 10.73 22.79 -0.03
CA GLY A 61 9.68 23.23 0.90
C GLY A 61 8.52 22.23 0.99
N TRP A 62 8.75 20.97 0.64
CA TRP A 62 7.71 19.96 0.52
C TRP A 62 7.73 19.00 1.71
N GLU A 63 6.54 18.68 2.21
CA GLU A 63 6.28 17.58 3.13
C GLU A 63 4.86 17.04 2.93
N PRO A 64 4.59 15.76 3.26
CA PRO A 64 3.23 15.22 3.22
C PRO A 64 2.39 15.86 4.32
N VAL A 65 1.21 16.39 3.93
CA VAL A 65 0.28 17.06 4.86
C VAL A 65 -1.00 16.28 5.11
N VAL A 66 -1.24 15.22 4.32
CA VAL A 66 -2.44 14.37 4.45
C VAL A 66 -2.14 13.25 5.44
N PRO A 67 -2.87 13.14 6.57
CA PRO A 67 -2.72 12.04 7.52
C PRO A 67 -3.08 10.69 6.90
N LEU A 68 -2.49 9.60 7.41
CA LEU A 68 -2.72 8.25 6.90
C LEU A 68 -4.21 7.88 6.87
N GLU A 69 -4.93 8.09 7.98
CA GLU A 69 -6.36 7.76 8.05
C GLU A 69 -7.20 8.56 7.06
N GLU A 70 -6.87 9.83 6.81
CA GLU A 70 -7.58 10.65 5.82
C GLU A 70 -7.38 10.07 4.40
N GLY A 71 -6.14 9.75 4.04
CA GLY A 71 -5.82 9.13 2.75
C GLY A 71 -6.52 7.78 2.57
N LEU A 72 -6.52 6.93 3.60
CA LEU A 72 -7.20 5.64 3.60
C LEU A 72 -8.71 5.79 3.42
N ASN A 73 -9.35 6.74 4.11
CA ASN A 73 -10.79 6.96 3.97
C ASN A 73 -11.18 7.38 2.53
N LYS A 74 -10.37 8.21 1.87
CA LYS A 74 -10.58 8.55 0.44
C LYS A 74 -10.45 7.32 -0.46
N ALA A 75 -9.46 6.45 -0.21
CA ALA A 75 -9.28 5.21 -0.96
C ALA A 75 -10.42 4.21 -0.72
N ILE A 76 -10.88 4.06 0.52
CA ILE A 76 -12.04 3.23 0.88
C ILE A 76 -13.30 3.71 0.15
N HIS A 77 -13.54 5.02 0.13
CA HIS A 77 -14.66 5.61 -0.62
C HIS A 77 -14.61 5.30 -2.11
N TYR A 78 -13.42 5.41 -2.72
CA TYR A 78 -13.22 5.04 -4.12
C TYR A 78 -13.58 3.57 -4.37
N PHE A 79 -13.03 2.63 -3.59
CA PHE A 79 -13.30 1.21 -3.79
C PHE A 79 -14.74 0.80 -3.51
N ARG A 80 -15.44 1.48 -2.59
CA ARG A 80 -16.87 1.29 -2.39
C ARG A 80 -17.65 1.57 -3.68
N LYS A 81 -17.36 2.69 -4.34
CA LYS A 81 -17.98 3.06 -5.63
C LYS A 81 -17.62 2.09 -6.75
N GLU A 82 -16.37 1.63 -6.82
CA GLU A 82 -15.95 0.65 -7.83
C GLU A 82 -16.71 -0.67 -7.70
N LEU A 83 -16.92 -1.15 -6.47
CA LEU A 83 -17.70 -2.37 -6.21
C LEU A 83 -19.19 -2.19 -6.56
N GLU A 84 -19.77 -1.04 -6.26
CA GLU A 84 -21.13 -0.69 -6.67
C GLU A 84 -21.26 -0.66 -8.20
N TYR A 85 -20.31 -0.04 -8.90
CA TYR A 85 -20.26 0.01 -10.36
C TYR A 85 -20.15 -1.40 -10.96
N GLN A 86 -19.28 -2.26 -10.42
CA GLN A 86 -19.10 -3.64 -10.85
C GLN A 86 -20.37 -4.49 -10.67
N ALA A 87 -21.04 -4.35 -9.52
CA ALA A 87 -22.30 -5.04 -9.25
C ALA A 87 -23.41 -4.61 -10.22
N ASN A 88 -23.47 -3.32 -10.55
CA ASN A 88 -24.47 -2.77 -11.46
C ASN A 88 -24.19 -3.09 -12.94
N ASN A 89 -22.92 -3.30 -13.33
CA ASN A 89 -22.52 -3.59 -14.72
C ASN A 89 -22.22 -5.08 -15.01
N GLN A 90 -22.58 -6.01 -14.13
CA GLN A 90 -22.32 -7.47 -14.27
C GLN A 90 -20.85 -7.88 -14.50
N TYR A 91 -19.88 -7.00 -14.24
CA TYR A 91 -18.46 -7.38 -14.30
C TYR A 91 -17.93 -7.65 -12.89
N ILE A 92 -17.85 -8.92 -12.52
CA ILE A 92 -17.20 -9.36 -11.27
C ILE A 92 -15.76 -9.79 -11.62
N PRO A 93 -14.73 -8.96 -11.37
CA PRO A 93 -13.35 -9.42 -11.50
C PRO A 93 -13.12 -10.51 -10.46
N LYS A 94 -12.94 -11.76 -10.91
CA LYS A 94 -12.58 -12.85 -10.01
C LYS A 94 -11.21 -12.52 -9.39
N PRO A 95 -11.05 -12.59 -8.05
CA PRO A 95 -9.76 -12.42 -7.43
C PRO A 95 -8.81 -13.42 -8.08
N LYS A 96 -7.66 -12.94 -8.58
CA LYS A 96 -6.64 -13.84 -9.10
C LYS A 96 -6.24 -14.75 -7.93
N PRO A 97 -6.29 -16.08 -8.10
CA PRO A 97 -5.87 -16.97 -7.03
C PRO A 97 -4.44 -16.61 -6.63
N ALA A 98 -4.17 -16.58 -5.33
CA ALA A 98 -2.82 -16.43 -4.82
C ALA A 98 -1.92 -17.42 -5.55
N ARG A 99 -0.84 -16.92 -6.16
CA ARG A 99 0.03 -17.73 -7.02
C ARG A 99 0.76 -18.77 -6.16
N ILE A 100 0.21 -19.98 -6.05
CA ILE A 100 0.87 -21.10 -5.39
C ILE A 100 2.08 -21.47 -6.27
N LYS A 101 3.28 -21.03 -5.88
CA LYS A 101 4.53 -21.50 -6.51
C LYS A 101 4.65 -23.00 -6.20
N LYS A 102 4.43 -23.87 -7.20
CA LYS A 102 4.82 -25.29 -7.11
C LYS A 102 6.32 -25.34 -6.83
N GLY A 103 6.71 -25.98 -5.73
CA GLY A 103 8.11 -26.19 -5.37
C GLY A 103 8.85 -26.82 -6.55
N ARG A 104 9.93 -26.18 -7.00
CA ARG A 104 10.88 -26.82 -7.91
C ARG A 104 11.58 -27.93 -7.12
N SER A 105 11.32 -29.18 -7.50
CA SER A 105 12.18 -30.30 -7.12
C SER A 105 13.61 -29.96 -7.56
N ARG A 106 14.54 -29.95 -6.61
CA ARG A 106 15.97 -29.90 -6.91
C ARG A 106 16.32 -31.23 -7.56
N HIS A 107 16.75 -31.19 -8.82
CA HIS A 107 17.47 -32.32 -9.41
C HIS A 107 18.96 -32.08 -9.22
N ASN A 108 19.54 -33.05 -8.53
CA ASN A 108 20.95 -33.38 -8.27
C ASN A 108 21.77 -32.35 -7.49
#